data_AF-A0A849QND6-F1
#
_entry.id   AF-A0A849QND6-F1
#
_cell.length_a   1.000
_cell.length_b   1.000
_cell.length_c   1.000
_cell.angle_alpha   90.00
_cell.angle_beta   90.00
_cell.angle_gamma   90.00
#
_symmetry.space_group_name_H-M   'P 1'
#
loop_
_entity.id
_entity.type
_entity.pdbx_description
1 polymer ?
#
loop_
_entity_poly.entity_id
_entity_poly.type
_entity_poly.pdbx_seq_one_letter_code
_entity_poly.pdbx_strand_id
1 'polypeptide(L)'
;MDLKGYFEKIEKSDCPDDCTFKYKREIEIALVPPPDEIWGVIISRDPTIGWYSKYTDIKKNYEEETVRTKLFETAIPNSLKNQIEFFMKESLDKNNLDCLFDTLFQKVYWTHLHKCFTDSTGKQSLKFDVKNANQCANKWLNEELFYAIGNKTKFLIVLGKEAQSWVKKWKETDGRNQNIKVINLLHPSPQNNRIWRRSAMKEIEQTENAIREWIEICRRD
;
A
#
# COMPACT_ATOMS: atom_id res chain seq x y z
N MET A 1 -19.73 8.97 -7.53
CA MET A 1 -19.32 8.24 -6.31
C MET A 1 -17.83 8.47 -6.16
N ASP A 2 -17.40 8.87 -4.98
CA ASP A 2 -15.98 9.02 -4.65
C ASP A 2 -15.46 7.77 -3.92
N LEU A 3 -14.18 7.78 -3.57
CA LEU A 3 -13.52 6.65 -2.91
C LEU A 3 -14.10 6.36 -1.51
N LYS A 4 -14.54 7.38 -0.77
CA LYS A 4 -15.19 7.21 0.53
C LYS A 4 -16.53 6.49 0.39
N GLY A 5 -17.39 6.95 -0.53
CA GLY A 5 -18.67 6.29 -0.82
C GLY A 5 -18.51 4.89 -1.42
N TYR A 6 -17.37 4.60 -2.07
CA TYR A 6 -17.05 3.24 -2.49
C TYR A 6 -16.77 2.31 -1.30
N PHE A 7 -16.02 2.75 -0.29
CA PHE A 7 -15.70 1.95 0.89
C PHE A 7 -16.93 1.48 1.67
N GLU A 8 -17.99 2.30 1.72
CA GLU A 8 -19.25 1.94 2.36
C GLU A 8 -19.93 0.73 1.72
N LYS A 9 -19.58 0.39 0.48
CA LYS A 9 -20.14 -0.75 -0.26
C LYS A 9 -19.28 -2.01 -0.19
N ILE A 10 -18.07 -1.93 0.36
CA ILE A 10 -17.19 -3.10 0.39
C ILE A 10 -17.65 -4.02 1.51
N GLU A 11 -18.30 -5.11 1.12
CA GLU A 11 -18.75 -6.13 2.06
C GLU A 11 -18.00 -7.45 1.87
N LYS A 12 -17.56 -8.04 2.99
CA LYS A 12 -16.89 -9.33 2.98
C LYS A 12 -17.78 -10.46 2.48
N SER A 13 -19.09 -10.32 2.62
CA SER A 13 -20.14 -11.21 2.09
C SER A 13 -20.04 -11.39 0.58
N ASP A 14 -19.58 -10.36 -0.13
CA ASP A 14 -19.56 -10.36 -1.59
C ASP A 14 -18.34 -11.09 -2.16
N CYS A 15 -17.40 -11.52 -1.32
CA CYS A 15 -16.28 -12.34 -1.77
C CYS A 15 -16.77 -13.62 -2.47
N PRO A 16 -16.02 -14.16 -3.46
CA PRO A 16 -16.32 -15.44 -4.08
C PRO A 16 -16.49 -16.57 -3.05
N ASP A 17 -17.31 -17.57 -3.35
CA ASP A 17 -17.60 -18.68 -2.41
C ASP A 17 -16.36 -19.52 -2.08
N ASP A 18 -15.39 -19.58 -2.99
CA ASP A 18 -14.10 -20.25 -2.78
C ASP A 18 -13.09 -19.39 -2.00
N CYS A 19 -13.44 -18.16 -1.62
CA CYS A 19 -12.61 -17.31 -0.79
C CYS A 19 -12.70 -17.76 0.68
N THR A 20 -11.64 -18.38 1.18
CA THR A 20 -11.55 -18.88 2.55
C THR A 20 -11.71 -17.79 3.63
N PHE A 21 -11.43 -16.53 3.29
CA PHE A 21 -11.62 -15.43 4.22
C PHE A 21 -13.08 -15.01 4.38
N LYS A 22 -13.96 -15.23 3.38
CA LYS A 22 -15.38 -14.82 3.36
C LYS A 22 -16.11 -15.14 4.66
N TYR A 23 -15.85 -16.32 5.23
CA TYR A 23 -16.55 -16.83 6.40
C TYR A 23 -15.96 -16.40 7.75
N LYS A 24 -14.78 -15.76 7.78
CA LYS A 24 -14.16 -15.25 9.02
C LYS A 24 -14.73 -13.89 9.42
N ARG A 25 -15.97 -13.84 9.90
CA ARG A 25 -16.68 -12.58 10.20
C ARG A 25 -16.03 -11.70 11.27
N GLU A 26 -15.24 -12.30 12.18
CA GLU A 26 -14.59 -11.61 13.29
C GLU A 26 -13.40 -10.72 12.89
N ILE A 27 -12.87 -10.92 11.68
CA ILE A 27 -11.74 -10.15 11.15
C ILE A 27 -12.28 -9.24 10.04
N GLU A 28 -12.34 -7.95 10.32
CA GLU A 28 -12.74 -6.93 9.35
C GLU A 28 -11.74 -6.78 8.20
N ILE A 29 -12.18 -6.13 7.13
CA ILE A 29 -11.32 -5.72 6.01
C ILE A 29 -10.55 -4.45 6.41
N ALA A 30 -9.29 -4.36 6.00
CA ALA A 30 -8.51 -3.14 6.22
C ALA A 30 -8.85 -2.10 5.15
N LEU A 31 -9.50 -1.02 5.57
CA LEU A 31 -9.81 0.14 4.75
C LEU A 31 -9.19 1.38 5.40
N VAL A 32 -8.27 2.01 4.69
CA VAL A 32 -7.59 3.22 5.14
C VAL A 32 -8.29 4.43 4.50
N PRO A 33 -8.70 5.46 5.26
CA PRO A 33 -9.30 6.66 4.65
C PRO A 33 -8.33 7.34 3.68
N PRO A 34 -8.79 7.87 2.53
CA PRO A 34 -7.93 8.61 1.61
C PRO A 34 -7.68 10.04 2.12
N PRO A 35 -6.59 10.70 1.68
CA PRO A 35 -6.43 12.15 1.83
C PRO A 35 -7.41 12.90 0.88
N ASP A 36 -7.60 14.19 1.11
CA ASP A 36 -8.44 15.06 0.26
C ASP A 36 -7.95 15.12 -1.19
N GLU A 37 -6.64 14.99 -1.37
CA GLU A 37 -6.00 15.00 -2.67
C GLU A 37 -5.02 13.83 -2.78
N ILE A 38 -5.19 13.02 -3.83
CA ILE A 38 -4.38 11.83 -4.09
C ILE A 38 -3.42 12.12 -5.24
N TRP A 39 -2.12 12.25 -4.93
CA TRP A 39 -1.04 12.32 -5.93
C TRP A 39 -0.43 10.95 -6.20
N GLY A 40 -0.52 10.04 -5.23
CA GLY A 40 -0.05 8.68 -5.44
C GLY A 40 -0.78 7.66 -4.59
N VAL A 41 -0.58 6.38 -4.92
CA VAL A 41 -1.17 5.26 -4.20
C VAL A 41 -0.09 4.25 -3.82
N ILE A 42 -0.02 3.87 -2.54
CA ILE A 42 0.75 2.70 -2.10
C ILE A 42 -0.14 1.47 -2.19
N ILE A 43 0.33 0.46 -2.91
CA ILE A 43 -0.28 -0.88 -2.94
C ILE A 43 0.68 -1.84 -2.25
N SER A 44 0.29 -2.28 -1.06
CA SER A 44 1.00 -3.30 -0.28
C SER A 44 0.36 -4.68 -0.43
N ARG A 45 1.02 -5.75 0.03
CA ARG A 45 0.55 -7.11 -0.20
C ARG A 45 -0.74 -7.42 0.58
N ASP A 46 -0.69 -7.27 1.89
CA ASP A 46 -1.79 -7.56 2.80
C ASP A 46 -1.56 -6.86 4.14
N PRO A 47 -2.61 -6.55 4.90
CA PRO A 47 -2.48 -6.13 6.30
C PRO A 47 -2.13 -7.37 7.15
N THR A 48 -1.23 -7.21 8.12
CA THR A 48 -0.81 -8.33 8.98
C THR A 48 -1.68 -8.42 10.23
N ILE A 49 -1.99 -9.62 10.71
CA ILE A 49 -2.80 -9.82 11.93
C ILE A 49 -2.19 -9.14 13.16
N GLY A 50 -0.86 -8.97 13.20
CA GLY A 50 -0.18 -8.23 14.27
C GLY A 50 -0.49 -6.73 14.28
N TRP A 51 -0.98 -6.17 13.18
CA TRP A 51 -1.48 -4.79 13.09
C TRP A 51 -2.96 -4.67 13.43
N TYR A 52 -3.72 -5.77 13.44
CA TYR A 52 -5.17 -5.77 13.59
C TYR A 52 -5.65 -5.04 14.84
N SER A 53 -5.08 -5.34 16.01
CA SER A 53 -5.47 -4.70 17.27
C SER A 53 -5.25 -3.19 17.27
N LYS A 54 -4.19 -2.70 16.62
CA LYS A 54 -3.94 -1.26 16.46
C LYS A 54 -4.91 -0.64 15.47
N TYR A 55 -5.17 -1.32 14.36
CA TYR A 55 -6.12 -0.86 13.35
C TYR A 55 -7.51 -0.67 13.95
N THR A 56 -8.02 -1.68 14.69
CA THR A 56 -9.35 -1.62 15.31
C THR A 56 -9.42 -0.55 16.41
N ASP A 57 -8.39 -0.46 17.26
CA ASP A 57 -8.29 0.57 18.29
C ASP A 57 -8.32 1.98 17.70
N ILE A 58 -7.52 2.22 16.65
CA ILE A 58 -7.48 3.52 15.97
C ILE A 58 -8.84 3.86 15.35
N LYS A 59 -9.46 2.91 14.64
CA LYS A 59 -10.76 3.13 14.00
C LYS A 59 -11.89 3.40 14.99
N LYS A 60 -11.79 2.89 16.22
CA LYS A 60 -12.81 3.05 17.27
C LYS A 60 -12.63 4.31 18.10
N ASN A 61 -11.39 4.69 18.38
CA ASN A 61 -11.08 5.67 19.43
C ASN A 61 -10.60 7.04 18.91
N TYR A 62 -10.43 7.21 17.60
CA TYR A 62 -9.94 8.44 17.01
C TYR A 62 -10.95 9.06 16.04
N GLU A 63 -10.93 10.39 15.96
CA GLU A 63 -11.75 11.17 15.01
C GLU A 63 -11.31 10.90 13.57
N GLU A 64 -12.25 10.95 12.62
CA GLU A 64 -12.03 10.59 11.21
C GLU A 64 -10.81 11.31 10.60
N GLU A 65 -10.63 12.59 10.91
CA GLU A 65 -9.51 13.42 10.43
C GLU A 65 -8.14 12.91 10.92
N THR A 66 -8.10 12.27 12.08
CA THR A 66 -6.86 11.78 12.72
C THR A 66 -6.58 10.31 12.45
N VAL A 67 -7.62 9.51 12.12
CA VAL A 67 -7.51 8.07 11.86
C VAL A 67 -6.42 7.78 10.83
N ARG A 68 -6.44 8.47 9.69
CA ARG A 68 -5.48 8.21 8.60
C ARG A 68 -4.03 8.37 9.08
N THR A 69 -3.73 9.48 9.76
CA THR A 69 -2.40 9.77 10.30
C THR A 69 -1.95 8.66 11.26
N LYS A 70 -2.81 8.24 12.19
CA LYS A 70 -2.52 7.17 13.15
C LYS A 70 -2.29 5.82 12.48
N LEU A 71 -3.08 5.48 11.46
CA LEU A 71 -2.87 4.25 10.68
C LEU A 71 -1.53 4.26 9.94
N PHE A 72 -1.14 5.41 9.37
CA PHE A 72 0.14 5.56 8.68
C PHE A 72 1.33 5.41 9.64
N GLU A 73 1.26 6.02 10.82
CA GLU A 73 2.30 5.95 11.88
C GLU A 73 2.57 4.51 12.37
N THR A 74 1.56 3.63 12.32
CA THR A 74 1.62 2.31 12.95
C THR A 74 1.94 1.15 12.00
N ALA A 75 2.12 1.41 10.70
CA ALA A 75 2.11 0.35 9.69
C ALA A 75 3.09 0.55 8.53
N ILE A 76 2.69 0.12 7.33
CA ILE A 76 3.54 0.07 6.13
C ILE A 76 4.08 1.44 5.72
N PRO A 77 3.31 2.55 5.73
CA PRO A 77 3.86 3.86 5.35
C PRO A 77 5.02 4.31 6.24
N ASN A 78 4.87 4.24 7.57
CA ASN A 78 5.96 4.58 8.49
C ASN A 78 7.14 3.59 8.38
N SER A 79 6.86 2.30 8.18
CA SER A 79 7.92 1.31 7.93
C SER A 79 8.69 1.63 6.65
N LEU A 80 8.00 2.01 5.57
CA LEU A 80 8.62 2.42 4.31
C LEU A 80 9.47 3.68 4.48
N LYS A 81 8.95 4.70 5.18
CA LYS A 81 9.71 5.90 5.56
C LYS A 81 11.04 5.52 6.22
N ASN A 82 10.98 4.77 7.32
CA ASN A 82 12.17 4.39 8.09
C ASN A 82 13.19 3.60 7.24
N GLN A 83 12.70 2.70 6.38
CA GLN A 83 13.57 1.93 5.49
C GLN A 83 14.22 2.82 4.42
N ILE A 84 13.51 3.80 3.87
CA ILE A 84 14.08 4.77 2.90
C ILE A 84 15.10 5.68 3.59
N GLU A 85 14.78 6.25 4.76
CA GLU A 85 15.72 7.07 5.53
C GLU A 85 17.01 6.32 5.82
N PHE A 86 16.89 5.08 6.26
CA PHE A 86 18.04 4.23 6.52
C PHE A 86 18.81 3.90 5.23
N PHE A 87 18.10 3.51 4.17
CA PHE A 87 18.69 3.07 2.90
C PHE A 87 19.34 4.22 2.12
N MET A 88 18.84 5.45 2.25
CA MET A 88 19.31 6.63 1.50
C MET A 88 20.09 7.63 2.36
N LYS A 89 20.41 7.30 3.62
CA LYS A 89 21.00 8.22 4.61
C LYS A 89 22.15 9.08 4.11
N GLU A 90 23.02 8.52 3.27
CA GLU A 90 24.22 9.19 2.74
C GLU A 90 24.03 9.71 1.30
N SER A 91 22.89 9.41 0.68
CA SER A 91 22.66 9.55 -0.76
C SER A 91 21.65 10.64 -1.12
N LEU A 92 20.93 11.17 -0.12
CA LEU A 92 19.92 12.23 -0.27
C LEU A 92 20.13 13.34 0.75
N ASP A 93 19.96 14.58 0.31
CA ASP A 93 19.82 15.72 1.21
C ASP A 93 18.47 15.71 1.94
N LYS A 94 18.38 16.53 2.99
CA LYS A 94 17.19 16.66 3.85
C LYS A 94 15.97 17.13 3.06
N ASN A 95 16.12 18.07 2.13
CA ASN A 95 14.99 18.62 1.37
C ASN A 95 14.29 17.56 0.54
N ASN A 96 15.05 16.60 -0.02
CA ASN A 96 14.47 15.49 -0.78
C ASN A 96 13.70 14.51 0.11
N LEU A 97 14.22 14.24 1.31
CA LEU A 97 13.54 13.39 2.28
C LEU A 97 12.26 14.05 2.78
N ASP A 98 12.32 15.35 3.13
CA ASP A 98 11.16 16.13 3.56
C ASP A 98 10.08 16.14 2.46
N CYS A 99 10.44 16.45 1.21
CA CYS A 99 9.53 16.43 0.06
C CYS A 99 8.87 15.05 -0.16
N LEU A 100 9.64 13.97 -0.07
CA LEU A 100 9.13 12.61 -0.23
C LEU A 100 8.19 12.22 0.91
N PHE A 101 8.52 12.55 2.16
CA PHE A 101 7.70 12.19 3.32
C PHE A 101 6.47 13.08 3.48
N ASP A 102 6.55 14.36 3.17
CA ASP A 102 5.37 15.22 3.10
C ASP A 102 4.39 14.68 2.06
N THR A 103 4.88 14.31 0.88
CA THR A 103 4.06 13.67 -0.15
C THR A 103 3.46 12.35 0.35
N LEU A 104 4.28 11.47 0.94
CA LEU A 104 3.86 10.18 1.50
C LEU A 104 2.73 10.35 2.53
N PHE A 105 2.89 11.27 3.48
CA PHE A 105 1.95 11.40 4.59
C PHE A 105 0.77 12.31 4.27
N GLN A 106 0.84 13.21 3.28
CA GLN A 106 -0.26 14.14 2.99
C GLN A 106 -1.03 13.82 1.71
N LYS A 107 -0.37 13.29 0.68
CA LYS A 107 -0.93 13.16 -0.68
C LYS A 107 -1.01 11.73 -1.20
N VAL A 108 -0.59 10.74 -0.42
CA VAL A 108 -0.64 9.34 -0.83
C VAL A 108 -1.79 8.60 -0.15
N TYR A 109 -2.57 7.89 -0.96
CA TYR A 109 -3.54 6.91 -0.49
C TYR A 109 -2.84 5.55 -0.27
N TRP A 110 -3.18 4.81 0.79
CA TRP A 110 -2.57 3.50 1.06
C TRP A 110 -3.61 2.39 1.05
N THR A 111 -3.28 1.33 0.32
CA THR A 111 -4.13 0.17 0.17
C THR A 111 -3.37 -1.16 0.06
N HIS A 112 -4.12 -2.24 -0.10
CA HIS A 112 -3.66 -3.62 -0.13
C HIS A 112 -4.19 -4.38 -1.35
N LEU A 113 -3.34 -5.28 -1.88
CA LEU A 113 -3.71 -6.31 -2.85
C LEU A 113 -4.78 -7.25 -2.25
N HIS A 114 -4.56 -7.69 -1.00
CA HIS A 114 -5.53 -8.49 -0.25
C HIS A 114 -6.03 -7.70 0.96
N LYS A 115 -7.35 -7.46 1.05
CA LYS A 115 -7.93 -6.58 2.09
C LYS A 115 -8.02 -7.21 3.48
N CYS A 116 -7.96 -8.54 3.60
CA CYS A 116 -8.12 -9.22 4.88
C CYS A 116 -6.78 -9.41 5.60
N PHE A 117 -6.80 -9.30 6.93
CA PHE A 117 -5.62 -9.50 7.78
C PHE A 117 -5.10 -10.93 7.72
N THR A 118 -3.83 -11.12 7.36
CA THR A 118 -3.20 -12.45 7.26
C THR A 118 -2.13 -12.70 8.32
N ASP A 119 -1.82 -13.97 8.56
CA ASP A 119 -0.81 -14.41 9.52
C ASP A 119 0.19 -15.34 8.82
N SER A 120 1.48 -15.03 8.88
CA SER A 120 2.52 -15.90 8.32
C SER A 120 2.53 -17.31 8.93
N THR A 121 2.13 -17.43 10.19
CA THR A 121 2.10 -18.72 10.91
C THR A 121 0.80 -19.50 10.69
N GLY A 122 -0.28 -18.80 10.35
CA GLY A 122 -1.62 -19.38 10.23
C GLY A 122 -2.32 -19.69 11.55
N LYS A 123 -1.82 -19.17 12.69
CA LYS A 123 -2.32 -19.47 14.03
C LYS A 123 -3.49 -18.56 14.43
N GLN A 124 -3.36 -17.25 14.16
CA GLN A 124 -4.37 -16.25 14.54
C GLN A 124 -5.29 -15.89 13.38
N SER A 125 -4.76 -15.94 12.15
CA SER A 125 -5.53 -15.76 10.92
C SER A 125 -5.10 -16.78 9.87
N LEU A 126 -5.74 -16.74 8.69
CA LEU A 126 -5.29 -17.55 7.56
C LEU A 126 -3.97 -16.99 7.02
N LYS A 127 -3.17 -17.88 6.42
CA LYS A 127 -1.96 -17.48 5.69
C LYS A 127 -2.34 -16.71 4.43
N PHE A 128 -1.47 -15.79 4.03
CA PHE A 128 -1.57 -15.14 2.74
C PHE A 128 -1.56 -16.20 1.62
N ASP A 129 -2.50 -16.07 0.69
CA ASP A 129 -2.62 -16.91 -0.49
C ASP A 129 -2.75 -16.01 -1.74
N VAL A 130 -1.91 -16.26 -2.74
CA VAL A 130 -1.82 -15.41 -3.94
C VAL A 130 -3.10 -15.50 -4.78
N LYS A 131 -3.75 -16.67 -4.84
CA LYS A 131 -4.99 -16.84 -5.61
C LYS A 131 -6.10 -15.99 -4.99
N ASN A 132 -6.29 -16.07 -3.68
CA ASN A 132 -7.26 -15.26 -2.94
C ASN A 132 -6.93 -13.77 -3.02
N ALA A 133 -5.65 -13.39 -2.95
CA ALA A 133 -5.22 -12.01 -3.11
C ALA A 133 -5.59 -11.45 -4.49
N ASN A 134 -5.37 -12.21 -5.56
CA ASN A 134 -5.75 -11.81 -6.92
C ASN A 134 -7.28 -11.70 -7.07
N GLN A 135 -8.05 -12.64 -6.52
CA GLN A 135 -9.52 -12.56 -6.52
C GLN A 135 -10.01 -11.30 -5.77
N CYS A 136 -9.44 -11.03 -4.61
CA CYS A 136 -9.74 -9.84 -3.81
C CYS A 136 -9.38 -8.56 -4.55
N ALA A 137 -8.21 -8.51 -5.19
CA ALA A 137 -7.75 -7.36 -5.95
C ALA A 137 -8.61 -7.10 -7.19
N ASN A 138 -8.96 -8.15 -7.94
CA ASN A 138 -9.83 -8.02 -9.12
C ASN A 138 -11.23 -7.53 -8.75
N LYS A 139 -11.74 -7.93 -7.58
CA LYS A 139 -13.04 -7.50 -7.08
C LYS A 139 -13.01 -6.08 -6.52
N TRP A 140 -12.05 -5.77 -5.65
CA TRP A 140 -12.06 -4.55 -4.85
C TRP A 140 -10.97 -3.57 -5.23
N LEU A 141 -9.71 -4.00 -5.30
CA LEU A 141 -8.60 -3.08 -5.59
C LEU A 141 -8.75 -2.43 -6.97
N ASN A 142 -9.25 -3.15 -7.98
CA ASN A 142 -9.44 -2.59 -9.32
C ASN A 142 -10.40 -1.39 -9.32
N GLU A 143 -11.57 -1.54 -8.69
CA GLU A 143 -12.54 -0.45 -8.55
C GLU A 143 -12.04 0.65 -7.62
N GLU A 144 -11.32 0.28 -6.56
CA GLU A 144 -10.72 1.23 -5.65
C GLU A 144 -9.69 2.12 -6.37
N LEU A 145 -8.84 1.54 -7.21
CA LEU A 145 -7.91 2.28 -8.06
C LEU A 145 -8.66 3.15 -9.06
N PHE A 146 -9.80 2.71 -9.59
CA PHE A 146 -10.63 3.56 -10.45
C PHE A 146 -11.09 4.84 -9.76
N TYR A 147 -11.45 4.78 -8.46
CA TYR A 147 -11.82 5.98 -7.69
C TYR A 147 -10.62 6.77 -7.16
N ALA A 148 -9.53 6.09 -6.82
CA ALA A 148 -8.31 6.73 -6.29
C ALA A 148 -7.47 7.42 -7.37
N ILE A 149 -7.55 6.94 -8.61
CA ILE A 149 -6.81 7.45 -9.75
C ILE A 149 -7.66 8.50 -10.47
N GLY A 150 -7.40 9.76 -10.12
CA GLY A 150 -7.97 10.92 -10.80
C GLY A 150 -6.93 11.68 -11.61
N ASN A 151 -7.32 12.86 -12.13
CA ASN A 151 -6.44 13.73 -12.92
C ASN A 151 -5.16 14.21 -12.18
N LYS A 152 -5.16 14.14 -10.85
CA LYS A 152 -4.05 14.56 -9.99
C LYS A 152 -3.12 13.40 -9.60
N THR A 153 -3.52 12.16 -9.85
CA THR A 153 -2.75 10.98 -9.48
C THR A 153 -1.62 10.77 -10.49
N LYS A 154 -0.38 10.78 -10.00
CA LYS A 154 0.84 10.77 -10.81
C LYS A 154 1.59 9.44 -10.73
N PHE A 155 1.53 8.75 -9.59
CA PHE A 155 2.33 7.55 -9.37
C PHE A 155 1.65 6.48 -8.50
N LEU A 156 2.10 5.24 -8.66
CA LEU A 156 1.82 4.12 -7.78
C LEU A 156 3.14 3.64 -7.15
N ILE A 157 3.15 3.40 -5.84
CA ILE A 157 4.23 2.70 -5.15
C ILE A 157 3.75 1.29 -4.88
N VAL A 158 4.40 0.30 -5.48
CA VAL A 158 3.97 -1.10 -5.42
C VAL A 158 4.97 -1.92 -4.62
N LEU A 159 4.53 -2.40 -3.47
CA LEU A 159 5.38 -3.00 -2.44
C LEU A 159 5.31 -4.53 -2.48
N GLY A 160 6.40 -5.16 -2.93
CA GLY A 160 6.54 -6.63 -2.96
C GLY A 160 6.08 -7.30 -4.25
N LYS A 161 6.62 -8.50 -4.52
CA LYS A 161 6.53 -9.18 -5.82
C LYS A 161 5.10 -9.50 -6.23
N GLU A 162 4.25 -9.89 -5.28
CA GLU A 162 2.85 -10.25 -5.57
C GLU A 162 2.05 -9.03 -6.02
N ALA A 163 2.16 -7.90 -5.32
CA ALA A 163 1.51 -6.65 -5.71
C ALA A 163 2.06 -6.14 -7.05
N GLN A 164 3.38 -6.20 -7.25
CA GLN A 164 4.03 -5.79 -8.52
C GLN A 164 3.56 -6.64 -9.70
N SER A 165 3.43 -7.96 -9.52
CA SER A 165 2.93 -8.88 -10.54
C SER A 165 1.48 -8.56 -10.93
N TRP A 166 0.63 -8.27 -9.94
CA TRP A 166 -0.76 -7.91 -10.21
C TRP A 166 -0.87 -6.55 -10.91
N VAL A 167 -0.19 -5.50 -10.41
CA VAL A 167 -0.23 -4.15 -11.01
C VAL A 167 0.29 -4.16 -12.45
N LYS A 168 1.30 -4.98 -12.74
CA LYS A 168 1.80 -5.15 -14.13
C LYS A 168 0.67 -5.62 -15.06
N LYS A 169 -0.05 -6.68 -14.69
CA LYS A 169 -1.18 -7.21 -15.49
C LYS A 169 -2.35 -6.22 -15.56
N TRP A 170 -2.65 -5.56 -14.44
CA TRP A 170 -3.68 -4.53 -14.39
C TRP A 170 -3.37 -3.38 -15.35
N LYS A 171 -2.11 -2.91 -15.42
CA LYS A 171 -1.69 -1.85 -16.35
C LYS A 171 -1.74 -2.28 -17.83
N GLU A 172 -1.48 -3.55 -18.12
CA GLU A 172 -1.59 -4.12 -19.47
C GLU A 172 -3.06 -4.23 -19.94
N THR A 173 -4.01 -4.33 -19.01
CA THR A 173 -5.44 -4.55 -19.31
C THR A 173 -6.29 -3.29 -19.16
N ASP A 174 -5.92 -2.37 -18.26
CA ASP A 174 -6.63 -1.13 -18.01
C ASP A 174 -5.96 0.05 -18.74
N GLY A 175 -6.43 0.33 -19.95
CA GLY A 175 -5.90 1.39 -20.83
C GLY A 175 -6.08 2.82 -20.32
N ARG A 176 -6.79 3.04 -19.19
CA ARG A 176 -7.07 4.38 -18.64
C ARG A 176 -5.88 5.02 -17.93
N ASN A 177 -4.86 4.22 -17.59
CA ASN A 177 -3.83 4.60 -16.62
C ASN A 177 -2.40 4.58 -17.20
N GLN A 178 -2.26 4.77 -18.51
CA GLN A 178 -0.96 4.71 -19.19
C GLN A 178 0.03 5.77 -18.67
N ASN A 179 -0.47 6.94 -18.27
CA ASN A 179 0.36 8.07 -17.84
C ASN A 179 0.89 7.96 -16.40
N ILE A 180 0.40 7.01 -15.61
CA ILE A 180 0.78 6.88 -14.20
C ILE A 180 2.09 6.12 -14.09
N LYS A 181 3.04 6.72 -13.38
CA LYS A 181 4.35 6.11 -13.09
C LYS A 181 4.19 5.00 -12.06
N VAL A 182 4.82 3.84 -12.30
CA VAL A 182 4.78 2.71 -11.38
C VAL A 182 6.15 2.52 -10.78
N ILE A 183 6.26 2.80 -9.48
CA ILE A 183 7.49 2.73 -8.69
C ILE A 183 7.46 1.42 -7.91
N ASN A 184 8.27 0.47 -8.34
CA ASN A 184 8.34 -0.85 -7.71
C ASN A 184 9.38 -0.81 -6.58
N LEU A 185 8.93 -1.02 -5.34
CA LEU A 185 9.81 -1.12 -4.18
C LEU A 185 9.63 -2.46 -3.48
N LEU A 186 10.65 -2.86 -2.74
CA LEU A 186 10.56 -4.01 -1.87
C LEU A 186 9.55 -3.75 -0.75
N HIS A 187 8.93 -4.82 -0.25
CA HIS A 187 8.10 -4.70 0.93
C HIS A 187 8.96 -4.28 2.14
N PRO A 188 8.56 -3.31 2.98
CA PRO A 188 9.39 -2.78 4.08
C PRO A 188 9.49 -3.72 5.30
N SER A 189 9.10 -4.99 5.14
CA SER A 189 9.16 -6.00 6.20
C SER A 189 10.60 -6.45 6.51
N PRO A 190 10.87 -6.93 7.74
CA PRO A 190 12.18 -7.42 8.14
C PRO A 190 12.80 -8.51 7.23
N GLN A 191 11.97 -9.28 6.54
CA GLN A 191 12.41 -10.31 5.58
C GLN A 191 13.26 -9.73 4.43
N ASN A 192 13.07 -8.46 4.09
CA ASN A 192 13.83 -7.77 3.05
C ASN A 192 14.99 -6.92 3.61
N ASN A 193 15.28 -7.02 4.92
CA ASN A 193 16.32 -6.21 5.57
C ASN A 193 17.69 -6.39 4.93
N ARG A 194 17.98 -7.55 4.33
CA ARG A 194 19.25 -7.76 3.61
C ARG A 194 19.47 -6.67 2.55
N ILE A 195 18.43 -6.34 1.80
CA ILE A 195 18.51 -5.36 0.71
C ILE A 195 18.42 -3.94 1.26
N TRP A 196 17.51 -3.68 2.20
CA TRP A 196 17.42 -2.39 2.89
C TRP A 196 18.72 -2.04 3.65
N ARG A 197 19.50 -3.04 4.06
CA ARG A 197 20.84 -2.90 4.66
C ARG A 197 21.98 -2.98 3.66
N ARG A 198 21.70 -2.78 2.37
CA ARG A 198 22.70 -2.69 1.30
C ARG A 198 23.65 -3.89 1.22
N SER A 199 23.15 -5.11 1.46
CA SER A 199 23.96 -6.35 1.39
C SER A 199 23.65 -7.25 0.18
N ALA A 200 23.03 -6.68 -0.87
CA ALA A 200 22.73 -7.35 -2.15
C ALA A 200 22.85 -6.36 -3.33
N MET A 201 24.03 -6.30 -3.98
CA MET A 201 24.42 -5.20 -4.89
C MET A 201 23.44 -4.88 -6.02
N LYS A 202 22.90 -5.88 -6.73
CA LYS A 202 22.00 -5.64 -7.88
C LYS A 202 20.64 -5.06 -7.48
N GLU A 203 20.12 -5.44 -6.32
CA GLU A 203 18.81 -5.00 -5.83
C GLU A 203 18.89 -3.61 -5.17
N ILE A 204 20.09 -3.20 -4.73
CA ILE A 204 20.37 -1.85 -4.21
C ILE A 204 20.16 -0.81 -5.31
N GLU A 205 20.82 -0.96 -6.45
CA GLU A 205 20.75 0.02 -7.53
C GLU A 205 19.31 0.21 -8.04
N GLN A 206 18.56 -0.89 -8.18
CA GLN A 206 17.15 -0.84 -8.58
C GLN A 206 16.28 -0.10 -7.54
N THR A 207 16.51 -0.37 -6.26
CA THR A 207 15.78 0.30 -5.16
C THR A 207 16.14 1.78 -5.09
N GLU A 208 17.42 2.12 -5.25
CA GLU A 208 17.89 3.51 -5.27
C GLU A 208 17.29 4.29 -6.44
N ASN A 209 17.33 3.72 -7.66
CA ASN A 209 16.75 4.35 -8.84
C ASN A 209 15.24 4.56 -8.70
N ALA A 210 14.52 3.59 -8.12
CA ALA A 210 13.08 3.73 -7.86
C ALA A 210 12.79 4.85 -6.84
N ILE A 211 13.59 5.00 -5.78
CA ILE A 211 13.44 6.10 -4.81
C ILE A 211 13.77 7.44 -5.47
N ARG A 212 14.82 7.51 -6.30
CA ARG A 212 15.15 8.73 -7.05
C ARG A 212 14.06 9.13 -8.03
N GLU A 213 13.45 8.16 -8.72
CA GLU A 213 12.29 8.43 -9.58
C GLU A 213 11.12 9.00 -8.79
N TRP A 214 10.85 8.49 -7.57
CA TRP A 214 9.83 9.06 -6.70
C TRP A 214 10.12 10.53 -6.36
N ILE A 215 11.35 10.86 -5.95
CA ILE A 215 11.75 12.22 -5.60
C ILE A 215 11.56 13.19 -6.77
N GLU A 216 11.93 12.77 -7.98
CA GLU A 216 11.75 13.59 -9.19
C GLU A 216 10.28 13.87 -9.50
N ILE A 217 9.37 12.97 -9.13
CA ILE A 217 7.93 13.21 -9.26
C ILE A 217 7.44 14.22 -8.22
N CYS A 218 7.96 14.14 -6.99
CA CYS A 218 7.57 15.06 -5.91
C CYS A 218 8.07 16.49 -6.13
N ARG A 219 9.21 16.69 -6.81
CA ARG A 219 9.83 18.01 -7.08
C ARG A 219 9.17 18.82 -8.19
N ARG A 220 8.33 18.21 -9.02
CA ARG A 220 7.77 18.84 -10.24
C ARG A 220 6.52 19.70 -9.98
N ASP A 221 6.14 19.86 -8.72
CA ASP A 221 5.09 20.75 -8.22
C ASP A 221 5.64 21.61 -7.08
#